data_AF-A0A7C1P8C5-F1
#
_entry.id   AF-A0A7C1P8C5-F1
#
_cell.length_a   1.000
_cell.length_b   1.000
_cell.length_c   1.000
_cell.angle_alpha   90.00
_cell.angle_beta   90.00
_cell.angle_gamma   90.00
#
_symmetry.space_group_name_H-M   'P 1'
#
loop_
_entity.id
_entity.type
_entity.pdbx_description
1 polymer ?
#
loop_
_entity_poly.entity_id
_entity_poly.type
_entity_poly.pdbx_seq_one_letter_code
_entity_poly.pdbx_strand_id
1 'polypeptide(L)'
;MPWPGSAWREPFSRLPRFRRTERMRKRFWARWNGAWRSPHPRPRRVRPVRRANAAIPAGGTAASREKGAAWKTARGSCRRGRSGMGSAEALSQEGGWRILVVEDSPVIRSVIRKHCLSEGIEVLEAESGARAREILEATQPDLVVLNMVLPDGEGLELCREIRASGRLKWVPVIILTAIGDLEHMKEGYDCGADDYIVKPFRPEEFVLRVRSRIRRARALRYDSLLDALTGCHTRGYFLARLEEEMFRSRREGTAFSVLLVDLDGFKQVNDTYGHLVGDHVLREFAAVLRANFRRNDVVARYGGEEFAVLMPGTEPAAAVAAAERVREAWLAYPLAVPGSGERLRVTFSGGVVGGGRKAAGVEDILAAADRALYAAKAAGKDRIVAAGD
;
A
#
# COMPACT_ATOMS: atom_id res chain seq x y z
N MET A 1 -31.07 -46.20 -35.72
CA MET A 1 -29.88 -47.02 -36.06
C MET A 1 -28.89 -46.11 -36.77
N PRO A 2 -27.57 -46.14 -36.48
CA PRO A 2 -26.77 -47.27 -35.99
C PRO A 2 -25.82 -46.99 -34.78
N TRP A 3 -25.50 -48.09 -34.09
CA TRP A 3 -24.22 -48.45 -33.42
C TRP A 3 -23.66 -49.66 -34.24
N PRO A 4 -22.50 -50.32 -33.99
CA PRO A 4 -21.30 -50.02 -33.18
C PRO A 4 -19.92 -50.43 -33.78
N GLY A 5 -18.84 -50.08 -33.05
CA GLY A 5 -17.63 -50.92 -32.76
C GLY A 5 -16.66 -51.22 -33.91
N SER A 6 -15.36 -51.46 -33.72
CA SER A 6 -14.55 -51.78 -32.53
C SER A 6 -13.06 -51.70 -32.95
N ALA A 7 -12.20 -51.05 -32.17
CA ALA A 7 -11.25 -51.66 -31.22
C ALA A 7 -9.95 -52.24 -31.83
N TRP A 8 -8.84 -51.54 -31.54
CA TRP A 8 -7.48 -52.06 -31.30
C TRP A 8 -6.83 -51.08 -30.28
N ARG A 9 -6.91 -51.29 -28.95
CA ARG A 9 -6.04 -52.05 -28.02
C ARG A 9 -4.54 -51.67 -28.02
N GLU A 10 -4.20 -50.81 -27.05
CA GLU A 10 -3.03 -50.64 -26.14
C GLU A 10 -1.99 -51.80 -25.97
N PRO A 11 -0.77 -51.67 -25.35
CA PRO A 11 -0.49 -50.93 -24.07
C PRO A 11 0.95 -50.36 -23.79
N PHE A 12 1.11 -49.77 -22.58
CA PHE A 12 2.31 -49.31 -21.82
C PHE A 12 2.88 -47.90 -22.13
N SER A 13 3.26 -47.02 -21.19
CA SER A 13 3.17 -46.96 -19.72
C SER A 13 3.74 -45.63 -19.17
N ARG A 14 3.18 -45.19 -18.02
CA ARG A 14 3.82 -44.45 -16.89
C ARG A 14 4.44 -43.06 -17.13
N LEU A 15 3.72 -42.01 -16.69
CA LEU A 15 4.31 -40.86 -15.96
C LEU A 15 3.30 -40.31 -14.90
N PRO A 16 3.75 -39.91 -13.70
CA PRO A 16 2.87 -39.56 -12.59
C PRO A 16 2.28 -38.14 -12.71
N ARG A 17 0.96 -38.03 -12.47
CA ARG A 17 0.23 -36.76 -12.36
C ARG A 17 0.72 -35.96 -11.15
N PHE A 18 1.32 -34.79 -11.41
CA PHE A 18 1.61 -33.74 -10.42
C PHE A 18 0.30 -33.19 -9.82
N ARG A 19 -0.19 -33.82 -8.74
CA ARG A 19 -1.21 -33.26 -7.83
C ARG A 19 -0.61 -33.10 -6.44
N ARG A 20 0.29 -32.11 -6.25
CA ARG A 20 0.81 -31.76 -4.91
C ARG A 20 1.04 -30.26 -4.64
N THR A 21 0.89 -29.37 -5.62
CA THR A 21 1.24 -27.93 -5.48
C THR A 21 0.12 -27.05 -4.92
N GLU A 22 -1.15 -27.45 -5.04
CA GLU A 22 -2.29 -26.57 -4.71
C GLU A 22 -2.69 -26.58 -3.24
N ARG A 23 -2.50 -27.71 -2.54
CA ARG A 23 -2.71 -27.82 -1.07
C ARG A 23 -1.61 -27.14 -0.26
N MET A 24 -0.39 -27.03 -0.79
CA MET A 24 0.71 -26.29 -0.15
C MET A 24 0.52 -24.78 -0.30
N ARG A 25 0.10 -24.29 -1.48
CA ARG A 25 -0.29 -22.88 -1.69
C ARG A 25 -1.34 -22.42 -0.67
N LYS A 26 -2.39 -23.21 -0.42
CA LYS A 26 -3.46 -22.87 0.54
C LYS A 26 -3.01 -22.92 2.02
N ARG A 27 -2.21 -23.92 2.43
CA ARG A 27 -1.71 -24.01 3.83
C ARG A 27 -0.63 -22.96 4.14
N PHE A 28 0.14 -22.55 3.14
CA PHE A 28 1.17 -21.53 3.28
C PHE A 28 0.55 -20.12 3.37
N TRP A 29 -0.41 -19.80 2.50
CA TRP A 29 -1.19 -18.55 2.59
C TRP A 29 -1.98 -18.42 3.90
N ALA A 30 -2.48 -19.53 4.46
CA ALA A 30 -3.13 -19.53 5.77
C ALA A 30 -2.15 -19.24 6.93
N ARG A 31 -0.87 -19.63 6.81
CA ARG A 31 0.18 -19.30 7.78
C ARG A 31 0.66 -17.85 7.63
N TRP A 32 0.61 -17.31 6.41
CA TRP A 32 0.99 -15.94 6.05
C TRP A 32 -0.08 -14.88 6.40
N ASN A 33 -1.37 -15.20 6.27
CA ASN A 33 -2.48 -14.31 6.68
C ASN A 33 -2.91 -14.52 8.16
N GLY A 34 -2.46 -15.59 8.82
CA GLY A 34 -3.05 -16.08 10.06
C GLY A 34 -2.42 -15.58 11.38
N ALA A 35 -1.31 -14.85 11.34
CA ALA A 35 -0.52 -14.55 12.54
C ALA A 35 -0.65 -13.12 13.07
N TRP A 36 -1.84 -12.50 12.99
CA TRP A 36 -2.15 -11.27 13.73
C TRP A 36 -3.60 -11.29 14.22
N ARG A 37 -3.88 -12.16 15.20
CA ARG A 37 -4.90 -11.87 16.22
C ARG A 37 -4.17 -11.63 17.54
N SER A 38 -3.73 -10.40 17.77
CA SER A 38 -3.40 -9.99 19.12
C SER A 38 -4.71 -9.82 19.91
N PRO A 39 -4.83 -10.35 21.13
CA PRO A 39 -5.97 -10.04 21.99
C PRO A 39 -5.85 -8.57 22.42
N HIS A 40 -6.83 -7.74 22.05
CA HIS A 40 -6.97 -6.41 22.63
C HIS A 40 -7.02 -6.53 24.16
N PRO A 41 -6.16 -5.84 24.94
CA PRO A 41 -6.39 -5.71 26.36
C PRO A 41 -7.68 -4.91 26.56
N ARG A 42 -8.64 -5.49 27.28
CA ARG A 42 -9.87 -4.79 27.70
C ARG A 42 -9.48 -3.49 28.40
N PRO A 43 -10.16 -2.35 28.13
CA PRO A 43 -9.86 -1.11 28.82
C PRO A 43 -10.10 -1.28 30.32
N ARG A 44 -9.06 -1.09 31.13
CA ARG A 44 -9.19 -0.97 32.59
C ARG A 44 -10.01 0.28 32.88
N ARG A 45 -11.11 0.11 33.62
CA ARG A 45 -11.92 1.21 34.16
C ARG A 45 -11.03 2.15 34.98
N VAL A 46 -10.82 3.36 34.48
CA VAL A 46 -10.22 4.47 35.23
C VAL A 46 -11.30 4.99 36.18
N ARG A 47 -11.03 4.98 37.49
CA ARG A 47 -11.89 5.59 38.52
C ARG A 47 -11.92 7.12 38.32
N PRO A 48 -13.06 7.79 38.55
CA PRO A 48 -13.15 9.22 38.35
C PRO A 48 -12.33 9.96 39.41
N VAL A 49 -11.38 10.78 38.97
CA VAL A 49 -10.72 11.78 39.82
C VAL A 49 -11.71 12.92 40.03
N ARG A 50 -12.02 13.20 41.31
CA ARG A 50 -12.85 14.32 41.74
C ARG A 50 -12.26 15.64 41.22
N ARG A 51 -13.06 16.40 40.46
CA ARG A 51 -12.76 17.81 40.15
C ARG A 51 -12.87 18.63 41.44
N ALA A 52 -11.76 19.21 41.86
CA ALA A 52 -11.76 20.30 42.83
C ALA A 52 -11.98 21.62 42.09
N ASN A 53 -12.99 22.37 42.53
CA ASN A 53 -13.29 23.73 42.12
C ASN A 53 -12.11 24.66 42.45
N ALA A 54 -11.70 25.50 41.50
CA ALA A 54 -11.00 26.73 41.80
C ALA A 54 -11.51 27.83 40.87
N ALA A 55 -12.02 28.88 41.50
CA ALA A 55 -12.70 30.02 40.91
C ALA A 55 -11.76 30.91 40.08
N ILE A 56 -12.33 31.53 39.05
CA ILE A 56 -11.75 32.63 38.30
C ILE A 56 -12.13 33.94 39.02
N PRO A 57 -11.20 34.84 39.37
CA PRO A 57 -11.53 36.23 39.63
C PRO A 57 -11.30 37.10 38.39
N ALA A 58 -12.23 38.03 38.19
CA ALA A 58 -12.24 39.06 37.16
C ALA A 58 -11.49 40.34 37.59
N GLY A 59 -11.07 41.13 36.61
CA GLY A 59 -10.58 42.52 36.71
C GLY A 59 -9.04 42.63 36.61
N GLY A 60 -8.43 43.55 35.88
CA GLY A 60 -8.87 44.69 35.09
C GLY A 60 -7.66 45.56 34.72
N THR A 61 -7.78 46.28 33.60
CA THR A 61 -7.15 47.58 33.24
C THR A 61 -5.63 47.75 32.97
N ALA A 62 -5.38 48.19 31.72
CA ALA A 62 -4.66 49.42 31.31
C ALA A 62 -3.17 49.40 30.86
N ALA A 63 -3.03 49.73 29.56
CA ALA A 63 -2.14 50.75 28.96
C ALA A 63 -0.60 50.56 28.93
N SER A 64 -0.02 50.52 27.72
CA SER A 64 0.56 51.71 27.04
C SER A 64 1.72 51.39 26.05
N ARG A 65 1.73 52.18 24.94
CA ARG A 65 2.86 52.64 24.07
C ARG A 65 3.61 51.61 23.20
N GLU A 66 3.48 51.66 21.87
CA GLU A 66 4.02 52.59 20.84
C GLU A 66 5.54 52.48 20.53
N LYS A 67 5.79 51.93 19.32
CA LYS A 67 6.64 52.40 18.19
C LYS A 67 8.16 52.65 18.33
N GLY A 68 8.85 52.13 17.30
CA GLY A 68 10.15 52.56 16.79
C GLY A 68 11.17 51.44 16.83
N ALA A 69 12.01 51.14 15.84
CA ALA A 69 12.23 51.61 14.47
C ALA A 69 13.27 50.65 13.85
N ALA A 70 13.35 50.63 12.52
CA ALA A 70 14.23 49.81 11.67
C ALA A 70 15.72 49.79 12.06
N TRP A 71 16.48 48.82 11.54
CA TRP A 71 17.80 49.03 10.91
C TRP A 71 18.09 47.99 9.82
N LYS A 72 18.98 48.42 8.91
CA LYS A 72 19.13 48.07 7.50
C LYS A 72 19.94 46.78 7.21
N THR A 73 19.61 46.19 6.07
CA THR A 73 20.44 45.48 5.06
C THR A 73 21.75 44.80 5.49
N ALA A 74 21.81 43.48 5.28
CA ALA A 74 23.03 42.80 4.84
C ALA A 74 22.69 41.89 3.65
N ARG A 75 23.31 42.19 2.50
CA ARG A 75 23.28 41.35 1.30
C ARG A 75 24.09 40.09 1.59
N GLY A 76 23.44 38.92 1.51
CA GLY A 76 24.10 37.63 1.47
C GLY A 76 23.43 36.80 0.40
N SER A 77 24.11 36.62 -0.74
CA SER A 77 23.64 35.83 -1.87
C SER A 77 23.55 34.36 -1.48
N CYS A 78 22.35 33.90 -1.10
CA CYS A 78 22.09 32.48 -0.98
C CYS A 78 21.51 31.99 -2.32
N ARG A 79 22.35 31.33 -3.12
CA ARG A 79 21.92 30.55 -4.28
C ARG A 79 20.97 29.46 -3.78
N ARG A 80 19.66 29.67 -3.93
CA ARG A 80 18.65 28.61 -3.73
C ARG A 80 18.81 27.60 -4.85
N GLY A 81 19.55 26.53 -4.58
CA GLY A 81 19.49 25.30 -5.37
C GLY A 81 18.06 24.76 -5.34
N ARG A 82 17.48 24.55 -6.53
CA ARG A 82 16.22 23.84 -6.72
C ARG A 82 16.39 22.40 -6.22
N SER A 83 15.91 22.11 -5.01
CA SER A 83 15.73 20.74 -4.52
C SER A 83 14.35 20.61 -3.89
N GLY A 84 13.34 20.36 -4.73
CA GLY A 84 11.95 20.24 -4.30
C GLY A 84 10.99 19.75 -5.39
N MET A 85 11.48 19.02 -6.41
CA MET A 85 10.65 18.57 -7.54
C MET A 85 10.34 17.06 -7.57
N GLY A 86 10.80 16.27 -6.59
CA GLY A 86 10.59 14.82 -6.58
C GLY A 86 9.20 14.34 -6.10
N SER A 87 8.45 15.17 -5.39
CA SER A 87 7.11 14.85 -4.87
C SER A 87 5.97 15.26 -5.80
N ALA A 88 6.22 16.21 -6.71
CA ALA A 88 5.24 16.61 -7.72
C ALA A 88 5.20 15.64 -8.90
N GLU A 89 6.36 15.10 -9.31
CA GLU A 89 6.47 14.22 -10.48
C GLU A 89 5.80 12.85 -10.28
N ALA A 90 5.79 12.30 -9.05
CA ALA A 90 5.09 11.07 -8.70
C ALA A 90 3.54 11.19 -8.73
N LEU A 91 3.00 12.41 -8.71
CA LEU A 91 1.56 12.69 -8.80
C LEU A 91 1.06 12.83 -10.25
N SER A 92 1.96 12.73 -11.24
CA SER A 92 1.74 13.14 -12.64
C SER A 92 1.40 12.02 -13.60
N GLN A 93 1.32 10.75 -13.19
CA GLN A 93 0.88 9.68 -14.09
C GLN A 93 -0.65 9.70 -14.20
N GLU A 94 -1.13 10.47 -15.17
CA GLU A 94 -2.54 10.57 -15.57
C GLU A 94 -2.83 9.50 -16.62
N GLY A 95 -3.63 8.49 -16.24
CA GLY A 95 -4.10 7.44 -17.13
C GLY A 95 -4.16 6.06 -16.47
N GLY A 96 -5.23 5.32 -16.73
CA GLY A 96 -5.44 3.96 -16.23
C GLY A 96 -6.24 3.85 -14.93
N TRP A 97 -6.87 4.93 -14.47
CA TRP A 97 -7.79 4.85 -13.34
C TRP A 97 -9.12 4.26 -13.76
N ARG A 98 -9.74 3.50 -12.86
CA ARG A 98 -11.07 2.92 -13.06
C ARG A 98 -12.04 3.45 -12.03
N ILE A 99 -13.06 4.17 -12.46
CA ILE A 99 -14.11 4.67 -11.56
C ILE A 99 -15.41 3.90 -11.78
N LEU A 100 -16.19 3.73 -10.72
CA LEU A 100 -17.56 3.23 -10.81
C LEU A 100 -18.52 4.41 -10.75
N VAL A 101 -19.42 4.52 -11.73
CA VAL A 101 -20.48 5.53 -11.78
C VAL A 101 -21.82 4.83 -11.59
N VAL A 102 -22.46 5.10 -10.45
CA VAL A 102 -23.78 4.60 -10.06
C VAL A 102 -24.78 5.72 -10.22
N GLU A 103 -25.51 5.73 -11.33
CA GLU A 103 -26.42 6.80 -11.72
C GLU A 103 -27.44 6.20 -12.67
N ASP A 104 -28.73 6.41 -12.44
CA ASP A 104 -29.83 5.81 -13.19
C ASP A 104 -30.04 6.47 -14.55
N SER A 105 -29.72 7.77 -14.67
CA SER A 105 -29.82 8.50 -15.93
C SER A 105 -28.76 8.05 -16.95
N PRO A 106 -29.16 7.42 -18.09
CA PRO A 106 -28.21 7.01 -19.13
C PRO A 106 -27.51 8.20 -19.80
N VAL A 107 -28.16 9.38 -19.81
CA VAL A 107 -27.60 10.61 -20.35
C VAL A 107 -26.44 11.09 -19.49
N ILE A 108 -26.63 11.13 -18.16
CA ILE A 108 -25.57 11.56 -17.23
C ILE A 108 -24.41 10.57 -17.27
N ARG A 109 -24.68 9.25 -17.27
CA ARG A 109 -23.62 8.23 -17.42
C ARG A 109 -22.82 8.42 -18.71
N SER A 110 -23.50 8.67 -19.84
CA SER A 110 -22.85 8.92 -21.14
C SER A 110 -21.95 10.17 -21.13
N VAL A 111 -22.41 11.27 -20.51
CA VAL A 111 -21.61 12.50 -20.35
C VAL A 111 -20.37 12.23 -19.51
N ILE A 112 -20.53 11.60 -18.34
CA ILE A 112 -19.40 11.25 -17.46
C ILE A 112 -18.42 10.34 -18.20
N ARG A 113 -18.90 9.27 -18.83
CA ARG A 113 -18.07 8.31 -19.56
C ARG A 113 -17.24 9.00 -20.63
N LYS A 114 -17.86 9.85 -21.46
CA LYS A 114 -17.16 10.57 -22.54
C LYS A 114 -16.01 11.41 -22.01
N HIS A 115 -16.23 12.19 -20.95
CA HIS A 115 -15.23 13.11 -20.40
C HIS A 115 -14.16 12.40 -19.55
N CYS A 116 -14.50 11.32 -18.87
CA CYS A 116 -13.51 10.49 -18.18
C CYS A 116 -12.62 9.73 -19.17
N LEU A 117 -13.19 9.17 -20.25
CA LEU A 117 -12.42 8.46 -21.27
C LEU A 117 -11.42 9.37 -21.99
N SER A 118 -11.76 10.64 -22.25
CA SER A 118 -10.81 11.60 -22.84
C SER A 118 -9.59 11.89 -21.96
N GLU A 119 -9.69 11.59 -20.67
CA GLU A 119 -8.63 11.77 -19.67
C GLU A 119 -7.94 10.44 -19.31
N GLY A 120 -8.22 9.37 -20.06
CA GLY A 120 -7.66 8.04 -19.79
C GLY A 120 -8.21 7.37 -18.53
N ILE A 121 -9.40 7.78 -18.08
CA ILE A 121 -10.12 7.17 -16.94
C ILE A 121 -11.18 6.21 -17.50
N GLU A 122 -11.06 4.93 -17.17
CA GLU A 122 -12.05 3.90 -17.45
C GLU A 122 -13.27 4.07 -16.53
N VAL A 123 -14.47 3.97 -17.09
CA VAL A 123 -15.73 4.09 -16.35
C VAL A 123 -16.48 2.76 -16.36
N LEU A 124 -16.66 2.18 -15.18
CA LEU A 124 -17.65 1.14 -14.93
C LEU A 124 -19.01 1.81 -14.68
N GLU A 125 -20.05 1.35 -15.35
CA GLU A 125 -21.39 1.93 -15.26
C GLU A 125 -22.32 1.00 -14.47
N ALA A 126 -23.10 1.58 -13.56
CA ALA A 126 -24.20 0.91 -12.86
C ALA A 126 -25.43 1.81 -12.85
N GLU A 127 -26.57 1.25 -13.25
CA GLU A 127 -27.87 1.92 -13.29
C GLU A 127 -28.65 1.82 -11.97
N SER A 128 -28.20 0.98 -11.04
CA SER A 128 -28.85 0.72 -9.76
C SER A 128 -27.84 0.36 -8.67
N GLY A 129 -28.25 0.43 -7.41
CA GLY A 129 -27.47 -0.01 -6.27
C GLY A 129 -27.15 -1.51 -6.31
N ALA A 130 -28.11 -2.34 -6.74
CA ALA A 130 -27.93 -3.78 -6.95
C ALA A 130 -26.79 -4.07 -7.94
N ARG A 131 -26.79 -3.41 -9.11
CA ARG A 131 -25.74 -3.57 -10.11
C ARG A 131 -24.38 -3.05 -9.59
N ALA A 132 -24.39 -1.95 -8.84
CA ALA A 132 -23.19 -1.44 -8.21
C ALA A 132 -22.57 -2.45 -7.23
N ARG A 133 -23.39 -3.14 -6.42
CA ARG A 133 -22.91 -4.18 -5.50
C ARG A 133 -22.25 -5.35 -6.24
N GLU A 134 -22.85 -5.85 -7.31
CA GLU A 134 -22.24 -6.91 -8.14
C GLU A 134 -20.85 -6.50 -8.67
N ILE A 135 -20.73 -5.26 -9.17
CA ILE A 135 -19.46 -4.74 -9.66
C ILE A 135 -18.45 -4.59 -8.52
N LEU A 136 -18.88 -4.04 -7.38
CA LEU A 136 -18.03 -3.84 -6.22
C LEU A 136 -17.57 -5.16 -5.60
N GLU A 137 -18.33 -6.24 -5.71
CA GLU A 137 -17.91 -7.60 -5.32
C GLU A 137 -16.81 -8.14 -6.23
N ALA A 138 -16.97 -7.98 -7.55
CA ALA A 138 -16.03 -8.51 -8.55
C ALA A 138 -14.76 -7.65 -8.73
N THR A 139 -14.84 -6.34 -8.47
CA THR A 139 -13.78 -5.38 -8.75
C THR A 139 -13.60 -4.36 -7.63
N GLN A 140 -12.45 -3.70 -7.60
CA GLN A 140 -12.18 -2.59 -6.68
C GLN A 140 -11.82 -1.34 -7.50
N PRO A 141 -12.75 -0.39 -7.68
CA PRO A 141 -12.47 0.84 -8.41
C PRO A 141 -11.55 1.78 -7.61
N ASP A 142 -10.91 2.70 -8.31
CA ASP A 142 -10.11 3.80 -7.75
C ASP A 142 -10.99 4.88 -7.10
N LEU A 143 -12.26 5.00 -7.51
CA LEU A 143 -13.25 5.93 -6.97
C LEU A 143 -14.67 5.46 -7.30
N VAL A 144 -15.64 5.76 -6.44
CA VAL A 144 -17.07 5.57 -6.70
C VAL A 144 -17.76 6.93 -6.80
N VAL A 145 -18.52 7.13 -7.86
CA VAL A 145 -19.46 8.25 -8.05
C VAL A 145 -20.86 7.69 -7.88
N LEU A 146 -21.66 8.29 -7.01
CA LEU A 146 -22.90 7.70 -6.55
C LEU A 146 -24.04 8.72 -6.53
N ASN A 147 -25.07 8.48 -7.33
CA ASN A 147 -26.30 9.25 -7.26
C ASN A 147 -26.97 9.04 -5.90
N MET A 148 -27.42 10.13 -5.27
CA MET A 148 -28.07 10.09 -3.96
C MET A 148 -29.39 9.30 -3.99
N VAL A 149 -30.15 9.42 -5.07
CA VAL A 149 -31.42 8.72 -5.27
C VAL A 149 -31.24 7.71 -6.39
N LEU A 150 -31.50 6.43 -6.11
CA LEU A 150 -31.43 5.35 -7.08
C LEU A 150 -32.81 4.67 -7.21
N PRO A 151 -33.09 3.96 -8.31
CA PRO A 151 -34.37 3.28 -8.53
C PRO A 151 -34.68 2.21 -7.47
N ASP A 152 -33.65 1.69 -6.81
CA ASP A 152 -33.73 0.60 -5.84
C ASP A 152 -33.35 1.01 -4.41
N GLY A 153 -33.23 2.31 -4.13
CA GLY A 153 -33.00 2.83 -2.77
C GLY A 153 -32.18 4.11 -2.71
N GLU A 154 -31.66 4.42 -1.53
CA GLU A 154 -30.82 5.59 -1.31
C GLU A 154 -29.33 5.27 -1.51
N GLY A 155 -28.64 6.07 -2.32
CA GLY A 155 -27.19 5.95 -2.51
C GLY A 155 -26.40 6.13 -1.21
N LEU A 156 -26.93 6.87 -0.23
CA LEU A 156 -26.28 7.03 1.08
C LEU A 156 -26.12 5.70 1.82
N GLU A 157 -27.04 4.76 1.67
CA GLU A 157 -26.93 3.42 2.25
C GLU A 157 -25.76 2.65 1.64
N LEU A 158 -25.63 2.67 0.31
CA LEU A 158 -24.50 2.06 -0.39
C LEU A 158 -23.17 2.72 0.01
N CYS A 159 -23.14 4.03 0.27
CA CYS A 159 -21.95 4.68 0.82
C CYS A 159 -21.59 4.13 2.21
N ARG A 160 -22.57 3.95 3.11
CA ARG A 160 -22.34 3.34 4.44
C ARG A 160 -21.83 1.90 4.32
N GLU A 161 -22.37 1.11 3.38
CA GLU A 161 -21.88 -0.24 3.07
C GLU A 161 -20.42 -0.24 2.60
N ILE A 162 -20.06 0.67 1.68
CA ILE A 162 -18.67 0.85 1.23
C ILE A 162 -17.75 1.17 2.41
N ARG A 163 -18.18 2.02 3.34
CA ARG A 163 -17.40 2.37 4.54
C ARG A 163 -17.30 1.25 5.56
N ALA A 164 -18.34 0.43 5.71
CA ALA A 164 -18.32 -0.75 6.57
C ALA A 164 -17.45 -1.89 5.99
N SER A 165 -17.20 -1.89 4.69
CA SER A 165 -16.37 -2.90 4.01
C SER A 165 -14.89 -2.75 4.33
N GLY A 166 -14.27 -3.80 4.89
CA GLY A 166 -12.83 -3.82 5.13
C GLY A 166 -11.96 -3.62 3.88
N ARG A 167 -12.45 -4.05 2.71
CA ARG A 167 -11.77 -3.94 1.41
C ARG A 167 -11.99 -2.57 0.74
N LEU A 168 -13.20 -2.02 0.84
CA LEU A 168 -13.61 -0.83 0.09
C LEU A 168 -13.58 0.46 0.92
N LYS A 169 -13.41 0.41 2.24
CA LYS A 169 -13.46 1.59 3.12
C LYS A 169 -12.56 2.75 2.72
N TRP A 170 -11.46 2.47 1.99
CA TRP A 170 -10.51 3.47 1.50
C TRP A 170 -10.69 3.86 0.04
N VAL A 171 -11.74 3.39 -0.63
CA VAL A 171 -12.11 3.86 -1.96
C VAL A 171 -12.82 5.20 -1.78
N PRO A 172 -12.35 6.28 -2.43
CA PRO A 172 -13.02 7.57 -2.32
C PRO A 172 -14.42 7.50 -2.92
N VAL A 173 -15.39 8.18 -2.29
CA VAL A 173 -16.79 8.24 -2.73
C VAL A 173 -17.18 9.69 -2.97
N ILE A 174 -17.69 9.98 -4.17
CA ILE A 174 -18.29 11.27 -4.53
C ILE A 174 -19.80 11.07 -4.69
N ILE A 175 -20.60 11.87 -3.99
CA ILE A 175 -22.05 11.85 -4.16
C ILE A 175 -22.49 12.83 -5.24
N LEU A 176 -23.34 12.40 -6.17
CA LEU A 176 -24.10 13.27 -7.07
C LEU A 176 -25.44 13.59 -6.43
N THR A 177 -25.78 14.88 -6.34
CA THR A 177 -26.97 15.36 -5.61
C THR A 177 -27.67 16.47 -6.38
N ALA A 178 -28.99 16.62 -6.25
CA ALA A 178 -29.72 17.73 -6.87
C ALA A 178 -29.64 19.00 -6.01
N ILE A 179 -29.90 20.18 -6.61
CA ILE A 179 -29.90 21.47 -5.87
C ILE A 179 -30.88 21.46 -4.69
N GLY A 180 -32.02 20.76 -4.82
CA GLY A 180 -33.03 20.65 -3.75
C GLY A 180 -32.62 19.78 -2.57
N ASP A 181 -31.60 18.95 -2.73
CA ASP A 181 -31.15 18.00 -1.70
C ASP A 181 -30.12 18.63 -0.75
N LEU A 182 -29.76 19.91 -0.95
CA LEU A 182 -28.79 20.64 -0.12
C LEU A 182 -29.20 20.72 1.35
N GLU A 183 -30.50 20.70 1.65
CA GLU A 183 -30.99 20.63 3.04
C GLU A 183 -30.72 19.26 3.69
N HIS A 184 -30.64 18.19 2.88
CA HIS A 184 -30.28 16.83 3.31
C HIS A 184 -28.76 16.57 3.30
N MET A 185 -27.92 17.51 2.83
CA MET A 185 -26.46 17.35 2.84
C MET A 185 -25.89 17.13 4.26
N LYS A 186 -26.58 17.59 5.31
CA LYS A 186 -26.16 17.33 6.70
C LYS A 186 -26.12 15.83 7.00
N GLU A 187 -27.09 15.05 6.53
CA GLU A 187 -27.11 13.58 6.68
C GLU A 187 -26.14 12.89 5.72
N GLY A 188 -25.87 13.54 4.58
CA GLY A 188 -24.84 13.14 3.63
C GLY A 188 -23.45 13.07 4.27
N TYR A 189 -23.05 14.04 5.10
CA TYR A 189 -21.72 14.03 5.73
C TYR A 189 -21.49 12.81 6.63
N ASP A 190 -22.55 12.32 7.29
CA ASP A 190 -22.47 11.20 8.22
C ASP A 190 -22.34 9.83 7.51
N CYS A 191 -22.60 9.75 6.20
CA CYS A 191 -22.38 8.51 5.43
C CYS A 191 -20.90 8.27 5.08
N GLY A 192 -20.04 9.27 5.32
CA GLY A 192 -18.60 9.20 5.10
C GLY A 192 -18.15 9.43 3.66
N ALA A 193 -18.90 10.16 2.83
CA ALA A 193 -18.43 10.53 1.50
C ALA A 193 -17.25 11.52 1.53
N ASP A 194 -16.43 11.52 0.50
CA ASP A 194 -15.24 12.38 0.39
C ASP A 194 -15.50 13.71 -0.34
N ASP A 195 -16.57 13.77 -1.14
CA ASP A 195 -16.99 14.94 -1.90
C ASP A 195 -18.47 14.86 -2.33
N TYR A 196 -19.00 16.01 -2.76
CA TYR A 196 -20.34 16.15 -3.31
C TYR A 196 -20.29 17.02 -4.57
N ILE A 197 -21.03 16.61 -5.61
CA ILE A 197 -21.20 17.36 -6.85
C ILE A 197 -22.69 17.57 -7.09
N VAL A 198 -23.08 18.84 -7.20
CA VAL A 198 -24.48 19.23 -7.44
C VAL A 198 -24.79 19.16 -8.94
N LYS A 199 -25.94 18.57 -9.29
CA LYS A 199 -26.48 18.51 -10.64
C LYS A 199 -27.30 19.79 -10.96
N PRO A 200 -27.16 20.39 -12.15
CA PRO A 200 -26.24 20.02 -13.23
C PRO A 200 -24.80 20.48 -12.92
N PHE A 201 -23.81 19.69 -13.32
CA PHE A 201 -22.39 20.00 -13.14
C PHE A 201 -21.69 20.22 -14.47
N ARG A 202 -20.58 20.96 -14.42
CA ARG A 202 -19.67 21.10 -15.56
C ARG A 202 -18.80 19.84 -15.67
N PRO A 203 -18.75 19.16 -16.81
CA PRO A 203 -17.96 17.93 -16.94
C PRO A 203 -16.47 18.12 -16.64
N GLU A 204 -15.90 19.29 -16.96
CA GLU A 204 -14.50 19.60 -16.67
C GLU A 204 -14.26 19.69 -15.15
N GLU A 205 -15.19 20.29 -14.40
CA GLU A 205 -15.12 20.34 -12.93
C GLU A 205 -15.24 18.94 -12.32
N PHE A 206 -16.18 18.14 -12.84
CA PHE A 206 -16.36 16.75 -12.40
C PHE A 206 -15.06 15.95 -12.53
N VAL A 207 -14.40 16.02 -13.69
CA VAL A 207 -13.12 15.35 -13.93
C VAL A 207 -12.06 15.84 -12.94
N LEU A 208 -11.93 17.15 -12.73
CA LEU A 208 -10.96 17.71 -11.78
C LEU A 208 -11.18 17.18 -10.35
N ARG A 209 -12.44 17.11 -9.90
CA ARG A 209 -12.79 16.56 -8.58
C ARG A 209 -12.48 15.08 -8.48
N VAL A 210 -12.87 14.27 -9.47
CA VAL A 210 -12.52 12.83 -9.53
C VAL A 210 -11.01 12.64 -9.40
N ARG A 211 -10.23 13.36 -10.22
CA ARG A 211 -8.77 13.25 -10.21
C ARG A 211 -8.17 13.66 -8.86
N SER A 212 -8.67 14.75 -8.27
CA SER A 212 -8.24 15.24 -6.96
C SER A 212 -8.50 14.21 -5.85
N ARG A 213 -9.68 13.57 -5.85
CA ARG A 213 -10.04 12.57 -4.83
C ARG A 213 -9.25 11.28 -4.97
N ILE A 214 -9.02 10.79 -6.19
CA ILE A 214 -8.16 9.62 -6.41
C ILE A 214 -6.74 9.91 -5.90
N ARG A 215 -6.15 11.06 -6.28
CA ARG A 215 -4.81 11.47 -5.83
C ARG A 215 -4.72 11.56 -4.31
N ARG A 216 -5.70 12.20 -3.66
CA ARG A 216 -5.74 12.34 -2.21
C ARG A 216 -5.92 11.00 -1.50
N ALA A 217 -6.80 10.14 -1.99
CA ALA A 217 -7.02 8.82 -1.40
C ALA A 217 -5.77 7.94 -1.51
N ARG A 218 -5.04 8.01 -2.63
CA ARG A 218 -3.72 7.38 -2.75
C ARG A 218 -2.73 7.98 -1.75
N ALA A 219 -2.60 9.30 -1.69
CA ALA A 219 -1.76 10.00 -0.70
C ALA A 219 -2.06 9.58 0.75
N LEU A 220 -3.33 9.45 1.14
CA LEU A 220 -3.73 9.03 2.48
C LEU A 220 -3.54 7.53 2.73
N ARG A 221 -3.69 6.67 1.71
CA ARG A 221 -3.25 5.26 1.82
C ARG A 221 -1.75 5.16 2.08
N TYR A 222 -1.00 6.17 1.65
CA TYR A 222 0.42 6.27 1.91
C TYR A 222 0.73 6.86 3.30
N ASP A 223 -0.20 7.43 4.08
CA ASP A 223 0.11 8.15 5.34
C ASP A 223 0.50 7.27 6.56
N SER A 224 0.73 5.98 6.36
CA SER A 224 1.73 5.24 7.14
C SER A 224 2.84 4.80 6.20
N LEU A 225 3.54 5.79 5.64
CA LEU A 225 4.62 5.59 4.67
C LEU A 225 5.70 4.72 5.28
N LEU A 226 5.88 4.86 6.59
CA LEU A 226 6.97 4.30 7.36
C LEU A 226 6.42 3.40 8.47
N ASP A 227 7.09 2.28 8.66
CA ASP A 227 6.93 1.40 9.81
C ASP A 227 7.46 2.12 11.07
N ALA A 228 6.62 2.20 12.11
CA ALA A 228 6.92 2.98 13.30
C ALA A 228 8.16 2.49 14.08
N LEU A 229 8.49 1.20 13.98
CA LEU A 229 9.65 0.63 14.67
C LEU A 229 10.94 0.91 13.90
N THR A 230 10.95 0.63 12.60
CA THR A 230 12.17 0.56 11.79
C THR A 230 12.45 1.83 10.99
N GLY A 231 11.42 2.65 10.73
CA GLY A 231 11.49 3.78 9.80
C GLY A 231 11.73 3.37 8.35
N CYS A 232 11.64 2.08 8.01
CA CYS A 232 11.53 1.60 6.64
C CYS A 232 10.13 1.83 6.11
N HIS A 233 9.92 1.72 4.80
CA HIS A 233 8.58 1.81 4.25
C HIS A 233 7.66 0.67 4.75
N THR A 234 6.35 0.90 4.77
CA THR A 234 5.40 -0.17 5.09
C THR A 234 5.21 -1.12 3.92
N ARG A 235 4.75 -2.34 4.22
CA ARG A 235 4.34 -3.33 3.20
C ARG A 235 3.37 -2.75 2.17
N GLY A 236 2.39 -1.95 2.61
CA GLY A 236 1.41 -1.33 1.72
C GLY A 236 2.05 -0.38 0.71
N TYR A 237 2.99 0.46 1.16
CA TYR A 237 3.75 1.34 0.27
C TYR A 237 4.60 0.56 -0.74
N PHE A 238 5.28 -0.50 -0.28
CA PHE A 238 6.09 -1.35 -1.14
C PHE A 238 5.27 -1.99 -2.26
N LEU A 239 4.10 -2.57 -1.95
CA LEU A 239 3.25 -3.22 -2.94
C LEU A 239 2.75 -2.25 -4.01
N ALA A 240 2.34 -1.05 -3.60
CA ALA A 240 1.90 -0.01 -4.53
C ALA A 240 3.04 0.45 -5.45
N ARG A 241 4.24 0.69 -4.89
CA ARG A 241 5.43 1.08 -5.67
C ARG A 241 5.90 -0.02 -6.63
N LEU A 242 5.80 -1.29 -6.23
CA LEU A 242 6.10 -2.42 -7.09
C LEU A 242 5.13 -2.51 -8.26
N GLU A 243 3.83 -2.36 -8.01
CA GLU A 243 2.81 -2.34 -9.05
C GLU A 243 3.06 -1.23 -10.08
N GLU A 244 3.34 -0.01 -9.61
CA GLU A 244 3.71 1.12 -10.46
C GLU A 244 4.96 0.85 -11.30
N GLU A 245 6.01 0.28 -10.69
CA GLU A 245 7.25 -0.05 -11.39
C GLU A 245 7.05 -1.14 -12.44
N MET A 246 6.16 -2.11 -12.20
CA MET A 246 5.80 -3.12 -13.21
C MET A 246 5.14 -2.49 -14.44
N PHE A 247 4.21 -1.56 -14.23
CA PHE A 247 3.58 -0.84 -15.34
C PHE A 247 4.61 -0.02 -16.12
N ARG A 248 5.50 0.67 -15.42
CA ARG A 248 6.58 1.45 -16.03
C ARG A 248 7.52 0.57 -16.86
N SER A 249 8.03 -0.51 -16.27
CA SER A 249 8.92 -1.48 -16.92
C SER A 249 8.32 -2.09 -18.18
N ARG A 250 7.02 -2.44 -18.17
CA ARG A 250 6.32 -2.95 -19.36
C ARG A 250 6.26 -1.95 -20.51
N ARG A 251 6.10 -0.66 -20.19
CA ARG A 251 6.00 0.43 -21.18
C ARG A 251 7.35 0.86 -21.72
N GLU A 252 8.31 1.09 -20.82
CA GLU A 252 9.63 1.65 -21.14
C GLU A 252 10.64 0.56 -21.53
N GLY A 253 10.35 -0.71 -21.25
CA GLY A 253 11.29 -1.82 -21.48
C GLY A 253 12.46 -1.84 -20.51
N THR A 254 12.35 -1.14 -19.37
CA THR A 254 13.38 -1.10 -18.32
C THR A 254 13.30 -2.33 -17.41
N ALA A 255 14.43 -2.79 -16.89
CA ALA A 255 14.46 -3.85 -15.88
C ALA A 255 14.27 -3.28 -14.46
N PHE A 256 13.85 -4.14 -13.54
CA PHE A 256 13.88 -3.86 -12.11
C PHE A 256 14.09 -5.18 -11.37
N SER A 257 14.46 -5.12 -10.10
CA SER A 257 14.62 -6.30 -9.27
C SER A 257 13.93 -6.16 -7.93
N VAL A 258 13.49 -7.28 -7.36
CA VAL A 258 12.94 -7.38 -6.02
C VAL A 258 13.80 -8.31 -5.19
N LEU A 259 14.11 -7.89 -3.96
CA LEU A 259 14.77 -8.70 -2.94
C LEU A 259 13.79 -8.89 -1.78
N LEU A 260 13.53 -10.15 -1.39
CA LEU A 260 12.91 -10.49 -0.11
C LEU A 260 13.96 -10.96 0.87
N VAL A 261 13.84 -10.55 2.11
CA VAL A 261 14.82 -10.76 3.18
C VAL A 261 14.12 -11.26 4.43
N ASP A 262 14.76 -12.18 5.14
CA ASP A 262 14.28 -12.68 6.43
C ASP A 262 15.46 -12.92 7.38
N LEU A 263 15.32 -12.43 8.62
CA LEU A 263 16.33 -12.60 9.67
C LEU A 263 16.37 -14.03 10.17
N ASP A 264 17.53 -14.66 10.07
CA ASP A 264 17.70 -16.06 10.40
C ASP A 264 17.60 -16.31 11.90
N GLY A 265 16.66 -17.16 12.30
CA GLY A 265 16.52 -17.56 13.70
C GLY A 265 16.03 -16.45 14.62
N PHE A 266 15.38 -15.41 14.08
CA PHE A 266 14.91 -14.26 14.87
C PHE A 266 14.00 -14.64 16.04
N LYS A 267 13.18 -15.69 15.88
CA LYS A 267 12.41 -16.26 17.01
C LYS A 267 13.29 -16.65 18.20
N GLN A 268 14.45 -17.29 17.96
CA GLN A 268 15.37 -17.69 19.04
C GLN A 268 15.99 -16.47 19.72
N VAL A 269 16.24 -15.38 18.99
CA VAL A 269 16.69 -14.12 19.57
C VAL A 269 15.63 -13.58 20.53
N ASN A 270 14.36 -13.54 20.12
CA ASN A 270 13.26 -13.10 20.98
C ASN A 270 13.07 -14.01 22.20
N ASP A 271 13.13 -15.33 22.01
CA ASP A 271 12.93 -16.30 23.07
C ASP A 271 14.08 -16.26 24.10
N THR A 272 15.30 -15.89 23.68
CA THR A 272 16.50 -15.85 24.54
C THR A 272 16.70 -14.49 25.21
N TYR A 273 16.55 -13.40 24.46
CA TYR A 273 16.91 -12.04 24.90
C TYR A 273 15.70 -11.13 25.10
N GLY A 274 14.49 -11.60 24.76
CA GLY A 274 13.25 -10.85 24.88
C GLY A 274 12.96 -9.92 23.68
N HIS A 275 11.70 -9.52 23.57
CA HIS A 275 11.20 -8.73 22.45
C HIS A 275 11.85 -7.34 22.30
N LEU A 276 12.28 -6.70 23.40
CA LEU A 276 12.95 -5.39 23.31
C LEU A 276 14.30 -5.48 22.59
N VAL A 277 15.02 -6.60 22.78
CA VAL A 277 16.26 -6.87 22.06
C VAL A 277 15.96 -7.22 20.61
N GLY A 278 14.93 -8.03 20.35
CA GLY A 278 14.44 -8.27 18.99
C GLY A 278 14.09 -6.98 18.23
N ASP A 279 13.37 -6.07 18.87
CA ASP A 279 13.04 -4.75 18.33
C ASP A 279 14.29 -3.90 18.04
N HIS A 280 15.33 -4.04 18.85
CA HIS A 280 16.62 -3.41 18.58
C HIS A 280 17.30 -4.02 17.35
N VAL A 281 17.35 -5.35 17.25
CA VAL A 281 17.89 -6.03 16.06
C VAL A 281 17.18 -5.56 14.78
N LEU A 282 15.85 -5.45 14.80
CA LEU A 282 15.07 -4.96 13.66
C LEU A 282 15.41 -3.51 13.29
N ARG A 283 15.60 -2.64 14.28
CA ARG A 283 15.98 -1.23 14.08
C ARG A 283 17.37 -1.10 13.46
N GLU A 284 18.35 -1.82 13.98
CA GLU A 284 19.72 -1.79 13.49
C GLU A 284 19.81 -2.40 12.08
N PHE A 285 19.14 -3.53 11.85
CA PHE A 285 19.10 -4.17 10.54
C PHE A 285 18.48 -3.25 9.47
N ALA A 286 17.37 -2.59 9.82
CA ALA A 286 16.73 -1.60 8.95
C ALA A 286 17.64 -0.40 8.63
N ALA A 287 18.48 0.04 9.57
CA ALA A 287 19.46 1.09 9.33
C ALA A 287 20.54 0.63 8.33
N VAL A 288 21.07 -0.59 8.50
CA VAL A 288 22.06 -1.18 7.60
C VAL A 288 21.49 -1.36 6.18
N LEU A 289 20.26 -1.85 6.06
CA LEU A 289 19.58 -1.94 4.76
C LEU A 289 19.49 -0.56 4.09
N ARG A 290 18.92 0.43 4.76
CA ARG A 290 18.71 1.77 4.17
C ARG A 290 20.01 2.48 3.78
N ALA A 291 21.11 2.23 4.49
CA ALA A 291 22.42 2.80 4.16
C ALA A 291 23.06 2.19 2.89
N ASN A 292 22.64 1.00 2.49
CA ASN A 292 23.26 0.24 1.40
C ASN A 292 22.48 0.28 0.07
N PHE A 293 21.28 0.86 0.08
CA PHE A 293 20.43 1.05 -1.10
C PHE A 293 20.30 2.52 -1.48
N ARG A 294 19.99 2.76 -2.75
CA ARG A 294 19.94 4.11 -3.34
C ARG A 294 18.65 4.81 -2.92
N ARG A 295 18.62 6.15 -3.08
CA ARG A 295 17.43 6.96 -2.82
C ARG A 295 16.20 6.55 -3.65
N ASN A 296 16.41 6.01 -4.85
CA ASN A 296 15.32 5.56 -5.72
C ASN A 296 14.87 4.13 -5.42
N ASP A 297 15.60 3.39 -4.60
CA ASP A 297 15.21 2.06 -4.16
C ASP A 297 14.20 2.19 -3.01
N VAL A 298 13.25 1.26 -2.94
CA VAL A 298 12.26 1.22 -1.86
C VAL A 298 12.62 0.12 -0.89
N VAL A 299 13.08 0.50 0.31
CA VAL A 299 13.31 -0.44 1.42
C VAL A 299 12.09 -0.44 2.34
N ALA A 300 11.49 -1.61 2.54
CA ALA A 300 10.28 -1.77 3.31
C ALA A 300 10.38 -2.89 4.36
N ARG A 301 9.71 -2.69 5.50
CA ARG A 301 9.40 -3.78 6.42
C ARG A 301 8.15 -4.48 5.92
N TYR A 302 8.34 -5.70 5.45
CA TYR A 302 7.31 -6.46 4.76
C TYR A 302 6.49 -7.32 5.74
N GLY A 303 7.12 -7.81 6.81
CA GLY A 303 6.51 -8.62 7.85
C GLY A 303 7.16 -8.40 9.22
N GLY A 304 6.96 -9.32 10.16
CA GLY A 304 7.50 -9.21 11.52
C GLY A 304 9.03 -9.10 11.52
N GLU A 305 9.70 -10.08 10.92
CA GLU A 305 11.16 -10.19 10.76
C GLU A 305 11.61 -10.13 9.28
N GLU A 306 10.67 -9.80 8.40
CA GLU A 306 10.82 -9.83 6.95
C GLU A 306 10.92 -8.41 6.37
N PHE A 307 11.85 -8.22 5.44
CA PHE A 307 12.06 -6.97 4.72
C PHE A 307 11.96 -7.22 3.21
N ALA A 308 11.64 -6.17 2.47
CA ALA A 308 11.59 -6.20 1.02
C ALA A 308 12.29 -4.97 0.44
N VAL A 309 12.98 -5.16 -0.68
CA VAL A 309 13.63 -4.07 -1.41
C VAL A 309 13.22 -4.12 -2.88
N LEU A 310 12.75 -2.99 -3.41
CA LEU A 310 12.50 -2.79 -4.84
C LEU A 310 13.62 -1.91 -5.40
N MET A 311 14.26 -2.38 -6.48
CA MET A 311 15.37 -1.71 -7.15
C MET A 311 15.00 -1.40 -8.61
N PRO A 312 14.40 -0.23 -8.89
CA PRO A 312 14.09 0.20 -10.26
C PRO A 312 15.36 0.31 -11.13
N GLY A 313 15.26 -0.02 -12.42
CA GLY A 313 16.38 0.09 -13.36
C GLY A 313 17.56 -0.86 -13.06
N THR A 314 17.33 -1.94 -12.30
CA THR A 314 18.39 -2.83 -11.81
C THR A 314 18.16 -4.26 -12.26
N GLU A 315 19.15 -4.81 -12.96
CA GLU A 315 19.19 -6.21 -13.40
C GLU A 315 19.45 -7.18 -12.24
N PRO A 316 19.04 -8.46 -12.34
CA PRO A 316 19.15 -9.43 -11.25
C PRO A 316 20.57 -9.60 -10.71
N ALA A 317 21.58 -9.68 -11.59
CA ALA A 317 22.97 -9.84 -11.16
C ALA A 317 23.47 -8.66 -10.30
N ALA A 318 23.08 -7.43 -10.68
CA ALA A 318 23.42 -6.23 -9.92
C ALA A 318 22.65 -6.19 -8.58
N ALA A 319 21.41 -6.68 -8.56
CA ALA A 319 20.61 -6.82 -7.34
C ALA A 319 21.20 -7.85 -6.36
N VAL A 320 21.67 -9.00 -6.85
CA VAL A 320 22.39 -10.00 -6.04
C VAL A 320 23.67 -9.39 -5.46
N ALA A 321 24.47 -8.70 -6.27
CA ALA A 321 25.67 -8.03 -5.77
C ALA A 321 25.35 -6.98 -4.69
N ALA A 322 24.25 -6.23 -4.83
CA ALA A 322 23.80 -5.30 -3.80
C ALA A 322 23.36 -6.00 -2.51
N ALA A 323 22.64 -7.12 -2.63
CA ALA A 323 22.20 -7.92 -1.49
C ALA A 323 23.38 -8.56 -0.74
N GLU A 324 24.40 -9.05 -1.46
CA GLU A 324 25.63 -9.59 -0.83
C GLU A 324 26.42 -8.51 -0.08
N ARG A 325 26.53 -7.28 -0.61
CA ARG A 325 27.13 -6.17 0.13
C ARG A 325 26.42 -5.90 1.45
N VAL A 326 25.08 -5.93 1.45
CA VAL A 326 24.28 -5.78 2.68
C VAL A 326 24.57 -6.93 3.64
N ARG A 327 24.66 -8.16 3.13
CA ARG A 327 24.95 -9.36 3.94
C ARG A 327 26.29 -9.25 4.64
N GLU A 328 27.33 -8.88 3.90
CA GLU A 328 28.68 -8.64 4.45
C GLU A 328 28.68 -7.49 5.48
N ALA A 329 28.03 -6.36 5.15
CA ALA A 329 27.94 -5.21 6.04
C ALA A 329 27.20 -5.54 7.35
N TRP A 330 26.12 -6.32 7.27
CA TRP A 330 25.38 -6.77 8.45
C TRP A 330 26.17 -7.76 9.29
N LEU A 331 26.87 -8.70 8.65
CA LEU A 331 27.70 -9.68 9.34
C LEU A 331 28.86 -9.02 10.11
N ALA A 332 29.40 -7.92 9.58
CA ALA A 332 30.44 -7.11 10.22
C ALA A 332 29.88 -6.10 11.24
N TYR A 333 28.56 -5.90 11.31
CA TYR A 333 27.95 -4.89 12.16
C TYR A 333 28.12 -5.26 13.65
N PRO A 334 28.66 -4.36 14.50
CA PRO A 334 28.89 -4.66 15.92
C PRO A 334 27.59 -4.55 16.73
N LEU A 335 26.65 -5.47 16.48
CA LEU A 335 25.34 -5.49 17.14
C LEU A 335 25.51 -5.81 18.63
N ALA A 336 25.36 -4.81 19.48
CA ALA A 336 25.41 -4.94 20.93
C ALA A 336 24.01 -5.19 21.51
N VAL A 337 23.93 -5.97 22.59
CA VAL A 337 22.69 -6.11 23.35
C VAL A 337 22.51 -4.87 24.25
N PRO A 338 21.40 -4.12 24.15
CA PRO A 338 21.20 -2.94 24.99
C PRO A 338 21.22 -3.29 26.48
N GLY A 339 21.99 -2.55 27.26
CA GLY A 339 22.12 -2.80 28.71
C GLY A 339 22.98 -4.01 29.06
N SER A 340 23.62 -4.65 28.08
CA SER A 340 24.61 -5.71 28.28
C SER A 340 25.91 -5.39 27.52
N GLY A 341 27.02 -5.99 27.94
CA GLY A 341 28.30 -5.92 27.22
C GLY A 341 28.44 -6.96 26.10
N GLU A 342 27.41 -7.77 25.88
CA GLU A 342 27.40 -8.89 24.94
C GLU A 342 27.16 -8.41 23.50
N ARG A 343 27.74 -9.13 22.54
CA ARG A 343 27.51 -8.92 21.11
C ARG A 343 26.69 -10.07 20.54
N LEU A 344 25.66 -9.72 19.78
CA LEU A 344 24.80 -10.65 19.07
C LEU A 344 25.31 -10.84 17.65
N ARG A 345 25.30 -12.08 17.18
CA ARG A 345 25.48 -12.40 15.76
C ARG A 345 24.17 -12.94 15.21
N VAL A 346 23.55 -12.17 14.31
CA VAL A 346 22.33 -12.53 13.60
C VAL A 346 22.64 -12.48 12.11
N THR A 347 22.24 -13.48 11.34
CA THR A 347 22.39 -13.49 9.87
C THR A 347 21.03 -13.25 9.20
N PHE A 348 21.01 -13.11 7.88
CA PHE A 348 19.76 -13.12 7.12
C PHE A 348 19.91 -13.93 5.84
N SER A 349 18.78 -14.45 5.38
CA SER A 349 18.66 -15.09 4.07
C SER A 349 17.90 -14.16 3.11
N GLY A 350 18.26 -14.20 1.83
CA GLY A 350 17.66 -13.34 0.80
C GLY A 350 17.27 -14.08 -0.48
N GLY A 351 16.15 -13.69 -1.07
CA GLY A 351 15.68 -14.16 -2.37
C GLY A 351 15.54 -13.00 -3.36
N VAL A 352 16.27 -13.04 -4.47
CA VAL A 352 16.25 -12.02 -5.53
C VAL A 352 15.44 -12.51 -6.73
N VAL A 353 14.69 -11.62 -7.36
CA VAL A 353 14.01 -11.89 -8.63
C VAL A 353 14.10 -10.69 -9.55
N GLY A 354 14.33 -10.97 -10.84
CA GLY A 354 14.22 -9.98 -11.91
C GLY A 354 12.80 -9.77 -12.38
N GLY A 355 12.43 -8.51 -12.55
CA GLY A 355 11.26 -8.06 -13.26
C GLY A 355 11.61 -7.46 -14.62
N GLY A 356 10.59 -7.32 -15.47
CA GLY A 356 10.78 -6.79 -16.81
C GLY A 356 9.49 -6.86 -17.63
N ARG A 357 9.63 -6.65 -18.94
CA ARG A 357 8.50 -6.59 -19.90
C ARG A 357 7.60 -7.84 -19.88
N LYS A 358 8.14 -9.00 -19.54
CA LYS A 358 7.42 -10.30 -19.50
C LYS A 358 6.90 -10.70 -18.11
N ALA A 359 7.04 -9.85 -17.08
CA ALA A 359 6.58 -10.19 -15.75
C ALA A 359 5.04 -10.38 -15.74
N ALA A 360 4.55 -11.49 -15.18
CA ALA A 360 3.14 -11.89 -15.24
C ALA A 360 2.23 -11.08 -14.28
N GLY A 361 2.72 -10.70 -13.10
CA GLY A 361 2.02 -9.85 -12.14
C GLY A 361 2.80 -9.69 -10.83
N VAL A 362 2.32 -8.81 -9.93
CA VAL A 362 2.95 -8.56 -8.62
C VAL A 362 3.04 -9.85 -7.81
N GLU A 363 1.97 -10.64 -7.78
CA GLU A 363 1.91 -11.91 -7.06
C GLU A 363 2.96 -12.93 -7.56
N ASP A 364 3.19 -12.99 -8.87
CA ASP A 364 4.15 -13.93 -9.45
C ASP A 364 5.59 -13.56 -9.13
N ILE A 365 5.92 -12.26 -9.15
CA ILE A 365 7.23 -11.74 -8.73
C ILE A 365 7.48 -12.09 -7.27
N LEU A 366 6.53 -11.79 -6.39
CA LEU A 366 6.68 -12.09 -4.97
C LEU A 366 6.77 -13.59 -4.71
N ALA A 367 5.98 -14.41 -5.41
CA ALA A 367 6.07 -15.86 -5.29
C ALA A 367 7.42 -16.40 -5.78
N ALA A 368 8.03 -15.80 -6.79
CA ALA A 368 9.37 -16.17 -7.27
C ALA A 368 10.47 -15.76 -6.29
N ALA A 369 10.41 -14.55 -5.74
CA ALA A 369 11.32 -14.09 -4.69
C ALA A 369 11.22 -14.97 -3.43
N ASP A 370 10.00 -15.34 -3.02
CA ASP A 370 9.76 -16.21 -1.87
C ASP A 370 10.35 -17.61 -2.08
N ARG A 371 10.21 -18.19 -3.28
CA ARG A 371 10.85 -19.47 -3.61
C ARG A 371 12.38 -19.39 -3.52
N ALA A 372 12.98 -18.30 -4.00
CA ALA A 372 14.42 -18.08 -3.91
C ALA A 372 14.86 -17.91 -2.44
N LEU A 373 14.11 -17.15 -1.63
CA LEU A 373 14.35 -17.00 -0.21
C LEU A 373 14.24 -18.33 0.55
N TYR A 374 13.25 -19.14 0.20
CA TYR A 374 13.09 -20.49 0.74
C TYR A 374 14.30 -21.38 0.40
N ALA A 375 14.79 -21.32 -0.85
CA ALA A 375 15.99 -22.05 -1.26
C ALA A 375 17.23 -21.58 -0.48
N ALA A 376 17.38 -20.27 -0.24
CA ALA A 376 18.45 -19.73 0.60
C ALA A 376 18.42 -20.31 2.03
N LYS A 377 17.24 -20.34 2.66
CA LYS A 377 17.06 -20.93 3.99
C LYS A 377 17.33 -22.44 4.00
N ALA A 378 16.86 -23.17 2.98
CA ALA A 378 17.03 -24.62 2.88
C ALA A 378 18.49 -25.03 2.63
N ALA A 379 19.27 -24.19 1.94
CA ALA A 379 20.68 -24.45 1.66
C ALA A 379 21.63 -24.12 2.83
N GLY A 380 21.10 -23.74 3.99
CA GLY A 380 21.89 -23.50 5.20
C GLY A 380 21.89 -22.05 5.70
N LYS A 381 20.99 -21.19 5.18
CA LYS A 381 20.83 -19.78 5.59
C LYS A 381 22.06 -18.91 5.27
N ASP A 382 22.07 -17.65 5.75
CA ASP A 382 23.15 -16.66 5.56
C ASP A 382 23.63 -16.54 4.10
N ARG A 383 22.69 -16.39 3.17
CA ARG A 383 23.00 -16.32 1.73
C ARG A 383 21.91 -15.66 0.92
N ILE A 384 22.30 -15.21 -0.28
CA ILE A 384 21.40 -14.71 -1.30
C ILE A 384 21.23 -15.76 -2.40
N VAL A 385 20.00 -15.97 -2.85
CA VAL A 385 19.67 -16.84 -4.00
C VAL A 385 18.84 -16.04 -4.99
N ALA A 386 19.13 -16.14 -6.28
CA ALA A 386 18.29 -15.57 -7.33
C ALA A 386 17.28 -16.59 -7.87
N ALA A 387 16.09 -16.11 -8.23
CA ALA A 387 15.06 -16.93 -8.86
C ALA A 387 15.49 -17.29 -10.29
N GLY A 388 15.68 -18.58 -10.55
CA GLY A 388 16.13 -19.10 -11.85
C GLY A 388 17.52 -19.75 -11.82
N ASP A 389 18.24 -19.63 -10.70
CA ASP A 389 19.48 -20.37 -10.42
C ASP A 389 19.23 -21.81 -9.92
#